data_AF-A0A239E8P4-F1
#
_entry.id   AF-A0A239E8P4-F1
#
_cell.length_a   1.000
_cell.length_b   1.000
_cell.length_c   1.000
_cell.angle_alpha   90.00
_cell.angle_beta   90.00
_cell.angle_gamma   90.00
#
_symmetry.space_group_name_H-M   'P 1'
#
loop_
_entity.id
_entity.type
_entity.pdbx_description
1 polymer ?
#
loop_
_entity_poly.entity_id
_entity_poly.type
_entity_poly.pdbx_seq_one_letter_code
_entity_poly.pdbx_strand_id
1 'polypeptide(L)'
;MQTPFAALRVTFAILAAGTLVVGYVGMHSYLTLHAEFAHSPLDVLYSTLQLFVLEPPPLDAEDPLPWTLQFARFAAPAVAIYALIETTRLLLTAEIRRLRARESRHHTVVCGDGPAAQALIGKLHAEGRRVVVVTTTPVTMTGYPRVLHVTGDPRDPKVLRAAGVHRAEVLYACEAGSFTNTGIVMAAHTLAETTPGVLRAYALIPDLDLCTALRARRLGMPDPPGLRLDFFNLDQLAARVLLDRYPVEECLPITLIGLDDFGLALIVELARRWRLRDPSTQPPLPVTVVDARAESILPALRRRYEFVDANLDLHTVDPGRIDQGVYVPADPPHRVYVCHHDEDLALKTALTALRLWTRAPKSMVIRVDQGMVGDAFDGLNLLENLNGTLQVFAVTDEAGDPRLIGEDLIEQLARAIHENYLHECLIRGDSPHGNTAMVSWEELPASLRKANCEQAADIGRKLKAVDGVLAPRVDPGFAFAFTPQEIERLAVMEHQRWVRERVADGWTYGTLRDDAGKHHPDLEDWSRLPEPSREKDRAAVRSLPGILATTGFQIVRMGDKDR
;
A
#
# COMPACT_ATOMS: atom_id res chain seq x y z
N MET A 1 15.72 27.11 -9.24
CA MET A 1 15.10 28.38 -8.83
C MET A 1 15.46 28.64 -7.37
N GLN A 2 16.29 29.64 -7.09
CA GLN A 2 16.56 30.08 -5.72
C GLN A 2 15.24 30.59 -5.14
N THR A 3 14.80 30.01 -4.01
CA THR A 3 13.53 30.37 -3.40
C THR A 3 13.55 31.84 -2.96
N PRO A 4 12.44 32.59 -3.08
CA PRO A 4 12.37 34.01 -2.67
C PRO A 4 12.78 34.24 -1.21
N PHE A 5 12.76 33.19 -0.38
CA PHE A 5 13.19 33.19 1.01
C PHE A 5 14.71 33.30 1.21
N ALA A 6 15.53 32.78 0.27
CA ALA A 6 16.98 32.90 0.37
C ALA A 6 17.44 34.36 0.17
N ALA A 7 16.86 35.05 -0.82
CA ALA A 7 17.13 36.46 -1.08
C ALA A 7 16.70 37.36 0.09
N LEU A 8 15.56 37.06 0.73
CA LEU A 8 15.08 37.82 1.89
C LEU A 8 16.02 37.67 3.10
N ARG A 9 16.53 36.46 3.37
CA ARG A 9 17.48 36.20 4.45
C ARG A 9 18.83 36.89 4.23
N VAL A 10 19.32 36.89 2.99
CA VAL A 10 20.55 37.61 2.62
C VAL A 10 20.34 39.13 2.77
N THR A 11 19.21 39.66 2.32
CA THR A 11 18.86 41.08 2.49
C THR A 11 18.78 41.47 3.96
N PHE A 12 18.17 40.62 4.80
CA PHE A 12 18.12 40.84 6.25
C PHE A 12 19.51 40.80 6.89
N ALA A 13 20.36 39.84 6.52
CA ALA A 13 21.72 39.75 7.04
C ALA A 13 22.56 40.99 6.66
N ILE A 14 22.40 41.48 5.43
CA ILE A 14 23.02 42.73 4.97
C ILE A 14 22.50 43.93 5.76
N LEU A 15 21.18 44.00 6.00
CA LEU A 15 20.57 45.08 6.79
C LEU A 15 21.06 45.06 8.25
N ALA A 16 21.16 43.88 8.86
CA ALA A 16 21.65 43.70 10.22
C ALA A 16 23.14 44.10 10.34
N ALA A 17 23.98 43.62 9.41
CA ALA A 17 25.40 43.98 9.36
C ALA A 17 25.60 45.47 9.07
N GLY A 18 24.84 46.03 8.12
CA GLY A 18 24.85 47.45 7.81
C GLY A 18 24.42 48.31 8.99
N THR A 19 23.38 47.91 9.70
CA THR A 19 22.92 48.58 10.93
C THR A 19 23.97 48.55 12.03
N LEU A 20 24.67 47.42 12.20
CA LEU A 20 25.77 47.29 13.17
C LEU A 20 26.96 48.19 12.80
N VAL A 21 27.36 48.25 11.53
CA VAL A 21 28.47 49.09 11.05
C VAL A 21 28.12 50.57 11.16
N VAL A 22 26.94 50.97 10.71
CA VAL A 22 26.46 52.36 10.80
C VAL A 22 26.29 52.78 12.26
N GLY A 23 25.77 51.88 13.11
CA GLY A 23 25.68 52.08 14.55
C GLY A 23 27.05 52.25 15.20
N TYR A 24 28.02 51.40 14.84
CA TYR A 24 29.39 51.50 15.36
C TYR A 24 30.06 52.82 14.96
N VAL A 25 29.93 53.25 13.71
CA VAL A 25 30.47 54.54 13.24
C VAL A 25 29.78 55.71 13.94
N GLY A 26 28.46 55.66 14.10
CA GLY A 26 27.70 56.68 14.82
C GLY A 26 28.06 56.77 16.31
N MET A 27 28.20 55.61 16.97
CA MET A 27 28.57 55.51 18.37
C MET A 27 30.03 55.94 18.59
N HIS A 28 30.95 55.55 17.71
CA HIS A 28 32.34 56.00 17.74
C HIS A 28 32.40 57.53 17.60
N SER A 29 31.69 58.11 16.63
CA SER A 29 31.68 59.56 16.40
C SER A 29 31.09 60.34 17.59
N TYR A 30 30.01 59.81 18.20
CA TYR A 30 29.39 60.41 19.37
C TYR A 30 30.30 60.33 20.61
N LEU A 31 30.89 59.17 20.88
CA LEU A 31 31.74 58.95 22.05
C LEU A 31 33.13 59.62 21.92
N THR A 32 33.62 59.87 20.70
CA THR A 32 34.82 60.71 20.51
C THR A 32 34.61 62.17 20.91
N LEU A 33 33.37 62.66 20.88
CA LEU A 33 33.00 64.00 21.36
C LEU A 33 32.69 64.02 22.86
N HIS A 34 32.41 62.86 23.45
CA HIS A 34 32.06 62.65 24.86
C HIS A 34 33.04 61.65 25.50
N ALA A 35 34.30 62.08 25.63
CA ALA A 35 35.44 61.24 26.05
C ALA A 35 35.32 60.63 27.46
N GLU A 36 34.30 61.02 28.22
CA GLU A 36 33.97 60.49 29.56
C GLU A 36 33.47 59.03 29.50
N PHE A 37 33.04 58.55 28.31
CA PHE A 37 32.35 57.26 28.14
C PHE A 37 33.05 56.26 27.20
N ALA A 38 34.19 56.59 26.59
CA ALA A 38 34.91 55.69 25.66
C ALA A 38 36.36 55.43 26.07
N HIS A 39 36.63 54.21 26.54
CA HIS A 39 37.98 53.79 26.95
C HIS A 39 38.59 52.73 26.01
N SER A 40 37.80 52.13 25.11
CA SER A 40 38.24 51.07 24.19
C SER A 40 37.30 50.91 22.97
N PRO A 41 37.79 50.42 21.80
CA PRO A 41 36.94 49.97 20.70
C PRO A 41 35.87 48.94 21.10
N LEU A 42 36.13 48.16 22.17
CA LEU A 42 35.16 47.21 22.70
C LEU A 42 33.99 47.89 23.42
N ASP A 43 34.19 49.07 24.01
CA ASP A 43 33.12 49.83 24.68
C ASP A 43 32.15 50.44 23.66
N VAL A 44 32.68 50.88 22.51
CA VAL A 44 31.89 51.35 21.36
C VAL A 44 31.04 50.20 20.81
N LEU A 45 31.63 49.01 20.66
CA LEU A 45 30.92 47.82 20.22
C LEU A 45 29.82 47.42 21.23
N TYR A 46 30.13 47.40 22.53
CA TYR A 46 29.17 47.12 23.59
C TYR A 46 27.98 48.10 23.58
N SER A 47 28.26 49.40 23.49
CA SER A 47 27.24 50.45 23.40
C SER A 47 26.41 50.36 22.11
N THR A 48 27.02 49.89 21.02
CA THR A 48 26.31 49.63 19.76
C THR A 48 25.38 48.42 19.87
N LEU A 49 25.80 47.35 20.56
CA LEU A 49 24.97 46.16 20.79
C LEU A 49 23.78 46.46 21.71
N GLN A 50 23.95 47.35 22.67
CA GLN A 50 22.86 47.84 23.53
C GLN A 50 21.67 48.42 22.75
N LEU A 51 21.91 49.02 21.58
CA LEU A 51 20.84 49.51 20.70
C LEU A 51 19.93 48.38 20.18
N PHE A 52 20.40 47.14 20.09
CA PHE A 52 19.58 45.98 19.67
C PHE A 52 18.67 45.45 20.79
N VAL A 53 18.99 45.75 22.05
CA VAL A 53 18.29 45.22 23.25
C VAL A 53 17.30 46.24 23.83
N LEU A 54 17.05 47.36 23.13
CA LEU A 54 16.18 48.46 23.57
C LEU A 54 16.63 49.15 24.88
N GLU A 55 17.91 49.02 25.22
CA GLU A 55 18.52 49.65 26.39
C GLU A 55 19.60 50.62 25.92
N PRO A 56 19.22 51.81 25.39
CA PRO A 56 20.20 52.73 24.83
C PRO A 56 21.15 53.21 25.94
N PRO A 57 22.44 53.41 25.64
CA PRO A 57 23.34 54.08 26.57
C PRO A 57 22.77 55.48 26.92
N PRO A 58 23.17 56.08 28.06
CA PRO A 58 22.74 57.43 28.40
C PRO A 58 23.20 58.40 27.31
N LEU A 59 22.25 58.81 26.46
CA LEU A 59 22.43 59.82 25.43
C LEU A 59 21.90 61.14 25.99
N ASP A 60 22.75 62.16 26.06
CA ASP A 60 22.35 63.48 26.52
C ASP A 60 21.39 64.11 25.51
N ALA A 61 20.23 64.56 25.98
CA ALA A 61 19.13 65.02 25.11
C ALA A 61 19.41 66.39 24.46
N GLU A 62 20.45 67.09 24.89
CA GLU A 62 20.80 68.44 24.43
C GLU A 62 21.77 68.43 23.24
N ASP A 63 22.48 67.33 22.98
CA ASP A 63 23.49 67.25 21.92
C ASP A 63 22.95 66.69 20.59
N PRO A 64 23.38 67.26 19.44
CA PRO A 64 22.96 66.77 18.14
C PRO A 64 23.57 65.39 17.85
N LEU A 65 22.74 64.35 17.92
CA LEU A 65 23.14 62.98 17.58
C LEU A 65 23.53 62.87 16.09
N PRO A 66 24.66 62.22 15.75
CA PRO A 66 25.00 61.90 14.37
C PRO A 66 23.85 61.17 13.66
N TRP A 67 23.59 61.49 12.40
CA TRP A 67 22.50 60.85 11.64
C TRP A 67 22.66 59.32 11.55
N THR A 68 23.91 58.82 11.56
CA THR A 68 24.24 57.39 11.59
C THR A 68 23.75 56.72 12.87
N LEU A 69 23.91 57.40 14.01
CA LEU A 69 23.42 56.94 15.31
C LEU A 69 21.89 57.05 15.39
N GLN A 70 21.29 58.12 14.85
CA GLN A 70 19.83 58.25 14.77
C GLN A 70 19.20 57.12 13.94
N PHE A 71 19.80 56.78 12.80
CA PHE A 71 19.34 55.65 11.99
C PHE A 71 19.45 54.32 12.76
N ALA A 72 20.61 54.05 13.37
CA ALA A 72 20.86 52.82 14.11
C ALA A 72 19.92 52.67 15.32
N ARG A 73 19.55 53.76 15.99
CA ARG A 73 18.62 53.76 17.14
C ARG A 73 17.25 53.16 16.83
N PHE A 74 16.78 53.29 15.59
CA PHE A 74 15.51 52.71 15.15
C PHE A 74 15.69 51.41 14.37
N ALA A 75 16.75 51.32 13.55
CA ALA A 75 17.02 50.14 12.76
C ALA A 75 17.44 48.93 13.61
N ALA A 76 18.24 49.12 14.67
CA ALA A 76 18.74 48.02 15.50
C ALA A 76 17.61 47.29 16.27
N PRO A 77 16.69 47.98 16.99
CA PRO A 77 15.52 47.32 17.57
C PRO A 77 14.61 46.66 16.53
N ALA A 78 14.41 47.29 15.37
CA ALA A 78 13.58 46.71 14.31
C ALA A 78 14.17 45.39 13.76
N VAL A 79 15.49 45.34 13.58
CA VAL A 79 16.22 44.13 13.18
C VAL A 79 16.12 43.06 14.26
N ALA A 80 16.28 43.42 15.55
CA ALA A 80 16.14 42.49 16.67
C ALA A 80 14.71 41.91 16.79
N ILE A 81 13.69 42.77 16.67
CA ILE A 81 12.27 42.36 16.66
C ILE A 81 11.98 41.43 15.47
N TYR A 82 12.46 41.77 14.28
CA TYR A 82 12.28 40.90 13.10
C TYR A 82 12.97 39.54 13.30
N ALA A 83 14.19 39.51 13.84
CA ALA A 83 14.89 38.26 14.15
C ALA A 83 14.11 37.41 15.15
N LEU A 84 13.53 38.05 16.18
CA LEU A 84 12.68 37.38 17.18
C LEU A 84 11.39 36.84 16.55
N ILE A 85 10.71 37.62 15.70
CA ILE A 85 9.50 37.20 14.99
C ILE A 85 9.80 36.03 14.07
N GLU A 86 10.88 36.07 13.29
CA GLU A 86 11.25 35.00 12.35
C GLU A 86 11.63 33.72 13.10
N THR A 87 12.37 33.83 14.21
CA THR A 87 12.71 32.70 15.08
C THR A 87 11.46 32.09 15.71
N THR A 88 10.56 32.93 16.23
CA THR A 88 9.29 32.49 16.83
C THR A 88 8.39 31.86 15.78
N ARG A 89 8.32 32.41 14.57
CA ARG A 89 7.53 31.88 13.46
C ARG A 89 7.99 30.48 13.07
N LEU A 90 9.29 30.22 13.02
CA LEU A 90 9.83 28.89 12.72
C LEU A 90 9.41 27.85 13.77
N LEU A 91 9.50 28.21 15.06
CA LEU A 91 9.05 27.36 16.16
C LEU A 91 7.52 27.13 16.14
N LEU A 92 6.74 28.20 15.94
CA LEU A 92 5.28 28.11 15.90
C LEU A 92 4.76 27.36 14.67
N THR A 93 5.47 27.41 13.54
CA THR A 93 5.01 26.76 12.31
C THR A 93 4.93 25.24 12.48
N ALA A 94 5.89 24.64 13.18
CA ALA A 94 5.88 23.21 13.49
C ALA A 94 4.68 22.85 14.39
N GLU A 95 4.45 23.63 15.46
CA GLU A 95 3.34 23.38 16.38
C GLU A 95 1.96 23.65 15.75
N ILE A 96 1.82 24.68 14.93
CA ILE A 96 0.58 24.95 14.18
C ILE A 96 0.27 23.80 13.22
N ARG A 97 1.27 23.25 12.53
CA ARG A 97 1.08 22.09 11.64
C ARG A 97 0.64 20.86 12.43
N ARG A 98 1.24 20.62 13.59
CA ARG A 98 0.88 19.53 14.49
C ARG A 98 -0.54 19.66 15.02
N LEU A 99 -0.96 20.87 15.42
CA LEU A 99 -2.34 21.15 15.83
C LEU A 99 -3.33 20.93 14.68
N ARG A 100 -3.03 21.44 13.48
CA ARG A 100 -3.86 21.21 12.28
C ARG A 100 -3.99 19.72 11.94
N ALA A 101 -2.90 18.97 12.05
CA ALA A 101 -2.91 17.52 11.83
C ALA A 101 -3.80 16.83 12.86
N ARG A 102 -3.65 17.16 14.14
CA ARG A 102 -4.45 16.62 15.23
C ARG A 102 -5.94 16.93 15.11
N GLU A 103 -6.30 18.12 14.62
CA GLU A 103 -7.69 18.54 14.48
C GLU A 103 -8.35 18.09 13.18
N SER A 104 -7.58 17.51 12.25
CA SER A 104 -8.09 16.98 11.00
C SER A 104 -9.12 15.85 11.24
N ARG A 105 -10.06 15.73 10.30
CA ARG A 105 -11.13 14.72 10.28
C ARG A 105 -11.28 14.19 8.86
N HIS A 106 -11.75 12.95 8.73
CA HIS A 106 -11.94 12.29 7.43
C HIS A 106 -10.67 12.36 6.57
N HIS A 107 -9.53 12.18 7.23
CA HIS A 107 -8.21 12.21 6.60
C HIS A 107 -7.55 10.84 6.69
N THR A 108 -6.56 10.66 5.83
CA THR A 108 -5.71 9.48 5.80
C THR A 108 -4.39 9.80 6.49
N VAL A 109 -3.93 8.89 7.35
CA VAL A 109 -2.60 8.95 7.94
C VAL A 109 -1.70 7.94 7.23
N VAL A 110 -0.53 8.35 6.77
CA VAL A 110 0.49 7.46 6.17
C VAL A 110 1.74 7.55 7.03
N CYS A 111 2.20 6.41 7.55
CA CYS A 111 3.43 6.29 8.31
C CYS A 111 4.55 5.72 7.43
N GLY A 112 5.71 6.35 7.49
CA GLY A 112 6.88 6.00 6.67
C GLY A 112 7.19 7.04 5.60
N ASP A 113 8.44 7.06 5.16
CA ASP A 113 8.98 7.95 4.13
C ASP A 113 9.56 7.21 2.91
N GLY A 114 9.61 5.88 2.96
CA GLY A 114 10.13 5.03 1.89
C GLY A 114 9.28 5.04 0.61
N PRO A 115 9.76 4.35 -0.45
CA PRO A 115 9.12 4.30 -1.76
C PRO A 115 7.61 4.06 -1.73
N ALA A 116 7.17 3.06 -0.96
CA ALA A 116 5.76 2.67 -0.85
C ALA A 116 4.89 3.77 -0.25
N ALA A 117 5.40 4.46 0.78
CA ALA A 117 4.72 5.58 1.38
C ALA A 117 4.60 6.74 0.38
N GLN A 118 5.66 7.03 -0.37
CA GLN A 118 5.68 8.12 -1.35
C GLN A 118 4.71 7.89 -2.52
N ALA A 119 4.70 6.70 -3.10
CA ALA A 119 3.75 6.33 -4.15
C ALA A 119 2.30 6.48 -3.67
N LEU A 120 2.03 5.99 -2.46
CA LEU A 120 0.70 6.07 -1.84
C LEU A 120 0.29 7.54 -1.56
N ILE A 121 1.19 8.34 -0.99
CA ILE A 121 0.95 9.77 -0.73
C ILE A 121 0.62 10.51 -2.04
N GLY A 122 1.36 10.24 -3.11
CA GLY A 122 1.15 10.83 -4.42
C GLY A 122 -0.24 10.51 -4.97
N LYS A 123 -0.66 9.23 -4.95
CA LYS A 123 -1.98 8.80 -5.41
C LYS A 123 -3.12 9.36 -4.57
N LEU A 124 -3.00 9.32 -3.24
CA LEU A 124 -3.99 9.92 -2.32
C LEU A 124 -4.13 11.43 -2.56
N HIS A 125 -3.01 12.11 -2.81
CA HIS A 125 -3.02 13.54 -3.10
C HIS A 125 -3.68 13.85 -4.45
N ALA A 126 -3.40 13.06 -5.49
CA ALA A 126 -4.03 13.19 -6.81
C ALA A 126 -5.55 12.97 -6.75
N GLU A 127 -6.03 12.08 -5.87
CA GLU A 127 -7.47 11.91 -5.58
C GLU A 127 -8.08 13.06 -4.77
N GLY A 128 -7.28 14.04 -4.35
CA GLY A 128 -7.75 15.18 -3.53
C GLY A 128 -8.01 14.82 -2.06
N ARG A 129 -7.53 13.67 -1.58
CA ARG A 129 -7.68 13.26 -0.17
C ARG A 129 -6.78 14.09 0.74
N ARG A 130 -7.23 14.33 1.97
CA ARG A 130 -6.41 14.97 3.02
C ARG A 130 -5.47 13.92 3.60
N VAL A 131 -4.17 14.18 3.51
CA VAL A 131 -3.14 13.26 3.98
C VAL A 131 -2.31 13.91 5.08
N VAL A 132 -2.10 13.16 6.16
CA VAL A 132 -1.14 13.46 7.22
C VAL A 132 -0.06 12.40 7.17
N VAL A 133 1.19 12.82 7.05
CA VAL A 133 2.36 11.92 6.97
C VAL A 133 3.09 11.92 8.30
N VAL A 134 3.47 10.73 8.78
CA VAL A 134 4.24 10.54 10.00
C VAL A 134 5.56 9.87 9.66
N THR A 135 6.67 10.52 10.03
CA THR A 135 8.01 9.99 9.78
C THR A 135 8.88 10.15 11.02
N THR A 136 9.89 9.29 11.16
CA THR A 136 10.87 9.39 12.24
C THR A 136 11.83 10.56 12.04
N THR A 137 12.24 10.83 10.80
CA THR A 137 13.14 11.93 10.45
C THR A 137 12.39 13.10 9.80
N PRO A 138 12.83 14.35 9.97
CA PRO A 138 12.19 15.48 9.31
C PRO A 138 12.43 15.41 7.80
N VAL A 139 11.47 14.90 7.03
CA VAL A 139 11.55 14.85 5.57
C VAL A 139 10.94 16.13 5.00
N THR A 140 11.72 16.84 4.18
CA THR A 140 11.16 17.94 3.38
C THR A 140 10.49 17.32 2.17
N MET A 141 9.18 17.09 2.28
CA MET A 141 8.36 16.61 1.15
C MET A 141 8.25 17.71 0.08
N THR A 142 9.23 17.77 -0.81
CA THR A 142 9.23 18.67 -1.97
C THR A 142 8.15 18.21 -2.95
N GLY A 143 7.07 18.97 -3.10
CA GLY A 143 6.00 18.69 -4.08
C GLY A 143 4.58 18.73 -3.53
N TYR A 144 4.39 18.58 -2.21
CA TYR A 144 3.07 18.46 -1.60
C TYR A 144 2.81 19.50 -0.50
N PRO A 145 2.64 20.79 -0.84
CA PRO A 145 2.50 21.87 0.15
C PRO A 145 1.24 21.77 1.04
N ARG A 146 0.25 20.95 0.64
CA ARG A 146 -1.00 20.72 1.37
C ARG A 146 -0.98 19.49 2.29
N VAL A 147 0.08 18.68 2.23
CA VAL A 147 0.22 17.50 3.09
C VAL A 147 0.77 17.94 4.44
N LEU A 148 0.08 17.52 5.51
CA LEU A 148 0.52 17.82 6.88
C LEU A 148 1.55 16.78 7.31
N HIS A 149 2.53 17.20 8.11
CA HIS A 149 3.63 16.34 8.51
C HIS A 149 3.80 16.36 10.02
N VAL A 150 3.97 15.18 10.61
CA VAL A 150 4.24 14.99 12.04
C VAL A 150 5.51 14.15 12.17
N THR A 151 6.52 14.70 12.84
CA THR A 151 7.79 13.99 13.07
C THR A 151 7.77 13.29 14.43
N GLY A 152 8.15 12.03 14.46
CA GLY A 152 8.25 11.19 15.64
C GLY A 152 8.11 9.71 15.30
N ASP A 153 8.41 8.84 16.26
CA ASP A 153 8.22 7.39 16.09
C ASP A 153 6.72 7.06 15.99
N PRO A 154 6.23 6.53 14.85
CA PRO A 154 4.82 6.19 14.67
C PRO A 154 4.37 5.03 15.58
N ARG A 155 5.28 4.35 16.27
CA ARG A 155 4.95 3.35 17.32
C ARG A 155 4.59 4.00 18.66
N ASP A 156 4.83 5.30 18.85
CA ASP A 156 4.37 6.04 20.04
C ASP A 156 2.92 6.52 19.83
N PRO A 157 1.95 6.07 20.66
CA PRO A 157 0.58 6.56 20.58
C PRO A 157 0.42 8.08 20.71
N LYS A 158 1.37 8.79 21.35
CA LYS A 158 1.36 10.26 21.43
C LYS A 158 1.63 10.90 20.07
N VAL A 159 2.52 10.31 19.26
CA VAL A 159 2.82 10.77 17.91
C VAL A 159 1.63 10.54 16.99
N LEU A 160 1.04 9.34 17.02
CA LEU A 160 -0.17 9.03 16.25
C LEU A 160 -1.37 9.91 16.66
N ARG A 161 -1.52 10.21 17.96
CA ARG A 161 -2.54 11.14 18.43
C ARG A 161 -2.31 12.55 17.88
N ALA A 162 -1.06 13.01 17.82
CA ALA A 162 -0.70 14.28 17.20
C ALA A 162 -0.92 14.31 15.68
N ALA A 163 -0.83 13.16 15.01
CA ALA A 163 -1.22 12.99 13.61
C ALA A 163 -2.74 12.89 13.39
N GLY A 164 -3.54 12.95 14.46
CA GLY A 164 -4.99 12.90 14.37
C GLY A 164 -5.55 11.51 14.10
N VAL A 165 -4.83 10.42 14.40
CA VAL A 165 -5.28 9.03 14.14
C VAL A 165 -6.65 8.73 14.77
N HIS A 166 -6.94 9.27 15.96
CA HIS A 166 -8.25 9.21 16.63
C HIS A 166 -9.41 9.89 15.86
N ARG A 167 -9.18 10.48 14.69
CA ARG A 167 -10.20 11.08 13.82
C ARG A 167 -9.98 10.71 12.35
N ALA A 168 -8.96 9.89 12.09
CA ALA A 168 -8.62 9.43 10.77
C ALA A 168 -9.60 8.34 10.33
N GLU A 169 -9.84 8.27 9.03
CA GLU A 169 -10.63 7.21 8.43
C GLU A 169 -9.77 5.98 8.13
N VAL A 170 -8.52 6.24 7.71
CA VAL A 170 -7.57 5.22 7.28
C VAL A 170 -6.17 5.55 7.79
N LEU A 171 -5.45 4.51 8.21
CA LEU A 171 -4.03 4.53 8.55
C LEU A 171 -3.29 3.51 7.66
N TYR A 172 -2.21 3.95 7.02
CA TYR A 172 -1.29 3.06 6.31
C TYR A 172 0.06 3.05 7.03
N ALA A 173 0.55 1.86 7.39
CA ALA A 173 1.88 1.66 7.94
C ALA A 173 2.79 1.10 6.83
N CYS A 174 3.62 1.97 6.27
CA CYS A 174 4.45 1.74 5.09
C CYS A 174 5.95 1.97 5.37
N GLU A 175 6.41 1.62 6.58
CA GLU A 175 7.84 1.54 6.90
C GLU A 175 8.47 0.31 6.23
N ALA A 176 9.80 0.28 6.14
CA ALA A 176 10.52 -0.82 5.49
C ALA A 176 10.36 -2.19 6.20
N GLY A 177 10.09 -2.19 7.51
CA GLY A 177 10.09 -3.41 8.32
C GLY A 177 8.70 -3.86 8.79
N SER A 178 8.40 -5.16 8.61
CA SER A 178 7.14 -5.79 9.06
C SER A 178 6.86 -5.59 10.55
N PHE A 179 7.89 -5.70 11.41
CA PHE A 179 7.74 -5.50 12.85
C PHE A 179 7.37 -4.06 13.19
N THR A 180 7.99 -3.09 12.51
CA THR A 180 7.68 -1.67 12.68
C THR A 180 6.24 -1.40 12.27
N ASN A 181 5.81 -1.88 11.09
CA ASN A 181 4.44 -1.69 10.60
C ASN A 181 3.39 -2.30 11.53
N THR A 182 3.65 -3.51 12.04
CA THR A 182 2.77 -4.14 13.02
C THR A 182 2.72 -3.35 14.33
N GLY A 183 3.85 -2.83 14.80
CA GLY A 183 3.93 -1.96 15.98
C GLY A 183 3.13 -0.66 15.83
N ILE A 184 3.14 -0.04 14.66
CA ILE A 184 2.35 1.16 14.35
C ILE A 184 0.85 0.87 14.47
N VAL A 185 0.41 -0.25 13.90
CA VAL A 185 -0.99 -0.68 13.99
C VAL A 185 -1.40 -0.92 15.45
N MET A 186 -0.55 -1.57 16.25
CA MET A 186 -0.80 -1.77 17.68
C MET A 186 -0.90 -0.45 18.43
N ALA A 187 -0.04 0.53 18.13
CA ALA A 187 -0.15 1.86 18.70
C ALA A 187 -1.46 2.56 18.30
N ALA A 188 -1.90 2.40 17.05
CA ALA A 188 -3.17 2.94 16.58
C ALA A 188 -4.39 2.31 17.25
N HIS A 189 -4.34 1.00 17.51
CA HIS A 189 -5.38 0.28 18.23
C HIS A 189 -5.67 0.90 19.60
N THR A 190 -4.62 1.21 20.38
CA THR A 190 -4.78 1.84 21.72
C THR A 190 -5.50 3.20 21.67
N LEU A 191 -5.45 3.90 20.53
CA LEU A 191 -6.15 5.16 20.33
C LEU A 191 -7.60 4.93 19.86
N ALA A 192 -7.80 3.95 18.99
CA ALA A 192 -9.08 3.61 18.41
C ALA A 192 -10.09 3.12 19.45
N GLU A 193 -9.65 2.36 20.47
CA GLU A 193 -10.52 1.87 21.56
C GLU A 193 -11.25 3.00 22.31
N THR A 194 -10.64 4.17 22.37
CA THR A 194 -11.17 5.32 23.13
C THR A 194 -12.02 6.27 22.28
N THR A 195 -12.25 5.93 21.01
CA THR A 195 -12.78 6.86 20.00
C THR A 195 -14.04 6.29 19.34
N PRO A 196 -15.10 7.12 19.13
CA PRO A 196 -16.24 6.70 18.33
C PRO A 196 -15.87 6.60 16.83
N GLY A 197 -16.03 5.41 16.26
CA GLY A 197 -15.78 5.13 14.84
C GLY A 197 -14.97 3.84 14.64
N VAL A 198 -14.77 3.45 13.39
CA VAL A 198 -13.89 2.33 13.02
C VAL A 198 -12.75 2.89 12.18
N LEU A 199 -11.53 2.83 12.71
CA LEU A 199 -10.31 3.13 11.98
C LEU A 199 -9.97 1.92 11.09
N ARG A 200 -9.73 2.16 9.80
CA ARG A 200 -9.15 1.13 8.91
C ARG A 200 -7.63 1.25 8.94
N ALA A 201 -6.94 0.18 9.27
CA ALA A 201 -5.48 0.17 9.31
C ALA A 201 -4.92 -0.89 8.37
N TYR A 202 -3.97 -0.49 7.53
CA TYR A 202 -3.31 -1.36 6.56
C TYR A 202 -1.81 -1.37 6.84
N ALA A 203 -1.23 -2.54 7.08
CA ALA A 203 0.20 -2.69 7.32
C ALA A 203 0.90 -3.39 6.15
N LEU A 204 1.94 -2.75 5.62
CA LEU A 204 2.83 -3.33 4.62
C LEU A 204 3.66 -4.44 5.25
N ILE A 205 3.59 -5.64 4.70
CA ILE A 205 4.40 -6.79 5.08
C ILE A 205 5.16 -7.26 3.82
N PRO A 206 6.45 -6.90 3.68
CA PRO A 206 7.25 -7.30 2.51
C PRO A 206 7.40 -8.82 2.38
N ASP A 207 7.52 -9.53 3.51
CA ASP A 207 7.60 -10.99 3.50
C ASP A 207 6.22 -11.62 3.18
N LEU A 208 6.16 -12.30 2.04
CA LEU A 208 4.94 -12.89 1.50
C LEU A 208 4.30 -13.95 2.42
N ASP A 209 5.14 -14.78 3.05
CA ASP A 209 4.70 -15.88 3.89
C ASP A 209 4.14 -15.36 5.22
N LEU A 210 4.84 -14.40 5.83
CA LEU A 210 4.38 -13.69 7.02
C LEU A 210 3.10 -12.92 6.74
N CYS A 211 3.00 -12.21 5.60
CA CYS A 211 1.79 -11.49 5.21
C CYS A 211 0.59 -12.44 5.15
N THR A 212 0.77 -13.59 4.49
CA THR A 212 -0.27 -14.61 4.38
C THR A 212 -0.63 -15.20 5.76
N ALA A 213 0.36 -15.47 6.62
CA ALA A 213 0.12 -15.98 7.97
C ALA A 213 -0.69 -15.01 8.85
N LEU A 214 -0.35 -13.72 8.80
CA LEU A 214 -1.04 -12.67 9.55
C LEU A 214 -2.49 -12.51 9.06
N ARG A 215 -2.70 -12.51 7.73
CA ARG A 215 -4.03 -12.50 7.10
C ARG A 215 -4.87 -13.71 7.53
N ALA A 216 -4.32 -14.92 7.47
CA ALA A 216 -5.03 -16.14 7.89
C ALA A 216 -5.49 -16.04 9.36
N ARG A 217 -4.59 -15.56 10.24
CA ARG A 217 -4.90 -15.37 11.66
C ARG A 217 -5.97 -14.30 11.88
N ARG A 218 -5.97 -13.25 11.05
CA ARG A 218 -6.94 -12.15 11.12
C ARG A 218 -8.37 -12.63 10.84
N LEU A 219 -8.59 -13.44 9.80
CA LEU A 219 -9.93 -13.93 9.44
C LEU A 219 -10.61 -14.72 10.57
N GLY A 220 -9.82 -15.48 11.34
CA GLY A 220 -10.32 -16.30 12.44
C GLY A 220 -10.62 -15.52 13.74
N MET A 221 -10.29 -14.23 13.79
CA MET A 221 -10.38 -13.41 15.00
C MET A 221 -11.31 -12.22 14.75
N PRO A 222 -12.22 -11.90 15.69
CA PRO A 222 -13.05 -10.71 15.56
C PRO A 222 -12.18 -9.44 15.50
N ASP A 223 -12.68 -8.44 14.78
CA ASP A 223 -12.08 -7.11 14.77
C ASP A 223 -12.01 -6.53 16.19
N PRO A 224 -10.84 -6.06 16.65
CA PRO A 224 -10.79 -5.33 17.90
C PRO A 224 -11.72 -4.10 17.82
N PRO A 225 -12.31 -3.69 18.95
CA PRO A 225 -13.26 -2.59 18.97
C PRO A 225 -12.62 -1.32 18.39
N GLY A 226 -13.30 -0.71 17.42
CA GLY A 226 -12.86 0.53 16.77
C GLY A 226 -11.74 0.39 15.73
N LEU A 227 -11.25 -0.82 15.43
CA LEU A 227 -10.16 -1.03 14.47
C LEU A 227 -10.41 -2.22 13.52
N ARG A 228 -10.49 -1.92 12.22
CA ARG A 228 -10.42 -2.91 11.14
C ARG A 228 -8.99 -2.95 10.60
N LEU A 229 -8.27 -4.02 10.91
CA LEU A 229 -6.89 -4.24 10.49
C LEU A 229 -6.82 -5.21 9.31
N ASP A 230 -6.03 -4.88 8.31
CA ASP A 230 -5.50 -5.83 7.35
C ASP A 230 -4.02 -5.59 7.00
N PHE A 231 -3.41 -6.59 6.37
CA PHE A 231 -2.03 -6.57 5.91
C PHE A 231 -2.00 -6.58 4.39
N PHE A 232 -0.95 -6.06 3.78
CA PHE A 232 -0.78 -6.13 2.33
C PHE A 232 0.68 -6.32 1.95
N ASN A 233 0.89 -6.90 0.77
CA ASN A 233 2.19 -7.13 0.17
C ASN A 233 2.21 -6.48 -1.22
N LEU A 234 3.25 -5.71 -1.53
CA LEU A 234 3.31 -4.95 -2.78
C LEU A 234 3.50 -5.86 -3.99
N ASP A 235 4.32 -6.90 -3.90
CA ASP A 235 4.60 -7.80 -5.02
C ASP A 235 3.35 -8.58 -5.47
N GLN A 236 2.52 -9.05 -4.53
CA GLN A 236 1.22 -9.65 -4.83
C GLN A 236 0.28 -8.68 -5.55
N LEU A 237 0.18 -7.44 -5.04
CA LEU A 237 -0.67 -6.42 -5.65
C LEU A 237 -0.16 -6.02 -7.04
N ALA A 238 1.16 -5.89 -7.19
CA ALA A 238 1.82 -5.51 -8.42
C ALA A 238 1.64 -6.57 -9.52
N ALA A 239 1.78 -7.87 -9.19
CA ALA A 239 1.56 -8.96 -10.14
C ALA A 239 0.13 -8.94 -10.70
N ARG A 240 -0.84 -8.66 -9.84
CA ARG A 240 -2.25 -8.49 -10.23
C ARG A 240 -2.44 -7.30 -11.15
N VAL A 241 -1.93 -6.12 -10.78
CA VAL A 241 -2.02 -4.90 -11.61
C VAL A 241 -1.39 -5.10 -12.98
N LEU A 242 -0.23 -5.77 -13.02
CA LEU A 242 0.47 -6.04 -14.27
C LEU A 242 -0.42 -6.85 -15.23
N LEU A 243 -1.02 -7.93 -14.74
CA LEU A 243 -1.83 -8.82 -15.57
C LEU A 243 -3.24 -8.26 -15.84
N ASP A 244 -3.75 -7.33 -15.02
CA ASP A 244 -4.98 -6.58 -15.31
C ASP A 244 -4.76 -5.63 -16.49
N ARG A 245 -3.63 -4.93 -16.49
CA ARG A 245 -3.31 -3.97 -17.55
C ARG A 245 -2.84 -4.66 -18.84
N TYR A 246 -2.16 -5.80 -18.70
CA TYR A 246 -1.60 -6.55 -19.82
C TYR A 246 -1.95 -8.04 -19.66
N PRO A 247 -3.19 -8.44 -19.94
CA PRO A 247 -3.61 -9.84 -19.81
C PRO A 247 -2.84 -10.74 -20.79
N VAL A 248 -2.61 -12.00 -20.38
CA VAL A 248 -2.10 -13.06 -21.26
C VAL A 248 -3.31 -13.74 -21.89
N GLU A 249 -3.56 -13.46 -23.17
CA GLU A 249 -4.76 -13.91 -23.87
C GLU A 249 -4.57 -15.16 -24.71
N GLU A 250 -3.35 -15.41 -25.17
CA GLU A 250 -3.04 -16.52 -26.06
C GLU A 250 -2.20 -17.57 -25.32
N CYS A 251 -2.36 -18.84 -25.70
CA CYS A 251 -1.58 -19.94 -25.14
C CYS A 251 -0.19 -19.99 -25.80
N LEU A 252 0.57 -18.90 -25.65
CA LEU A 252 1.90 -18.74 -26.21
C LEU A 252 2.98 -18.83 -25.11
N PRO A 253 4.19 -19.31 -25.44
CA PRO A 253 5.28 -19.44 -24.48
C PRO A 253 5.61 -18.12 -23.77
N ILE A 254 5.76 -18.20 -22.46
CA ILE A 254 6.22 -17.11 -21.60
C ILE A 254 7.55 -17.49 -20.97
N THR A 255 8.45 -16.52 -20.83
CA THR A 255 9.66 -16.68 -20.03
C THR A 255 9.62 -15.76 -18.81
N LEU A 256 9.91 -16.31 -17.64
CA LEU A 256 10.02 -15.59 -16.39
C LEU A 256 11.45 -15.76 -15.85
N ILE A 257 12.15 -14.65 -15.66
CA ILE A 257 13.54 -14.62 -15.21
C ILE A 257 13.58 -14.04 -13.80
N GLY A 258 14.07 -14.84 -12.85
CA GLY A 258 14.11 -14.50 -11.43
C GLY A 258 12.84 -14.94 -10.66
N LEU A 259 13.03 -15.71 -9.59
CA LEU A 259 12.00 -16.17 -8.66
C LEU A 259 12.08 -15.44 -7.31
N ASP A 260 12.25 -14.13 -7.35
CA ASP A 260 12.05 -13.29 -6.17
C ASP A 260 10.53 -13.11 -5.89
N ASP A 261 10.15 -12.36 -4.85
CA ASP A 261 8.75 -12.26 -4.39
C ASP A 261 7.77 -11.87 -5.51
N PHE A 262 8.16 -10.93 -6.38
CA PHE A 262 7.39 -10.54 -7.56
C PHE A 262 7.24 -11.66 -8.59
N GLY A 263 8.33 -12.38 -8.89
CA GLY A 263 8.30 -13.51 -9.83
C GLY A 263 7.39 -14.64 -9.33
N LEU A 264 7.45 -14.94 -8.03
CA LEU A 264 6.57 -15.94 -7.40
C LEU A 264 5.11 -15.49 -7.43
N ALA A 265 4.84 -14.23 -7.07
CA ALA A 265 3.49 -13.67 -7.15
C ALA A 265 2.93 -13.73 -8.59
N LEU A 266 3.77 -13.48 -9.60
CA LEU A 266 3.38 -13.52 -11.00
C LEU A 266 3.04 -14.93 -11.49
N ILE A 267 3.80 -15.96 -11.09
CA ILE A 267 3.46 -17.37 -11.42
C ILE A 267 2.09 -17.74 -10.85
N VAL A 268 1.84 -17.40 -9.58
CA VAL A 268 0.58 -17.73 -8.92
C VAL A 268 -0.59 -17.00 -9.58
N GLU A 269 -0.42 -15.72 -9.92
CA GLU A 269 -1.46 -14.93 -10.57
C GLU A 269 -1.73 -15.38 -12.02
N LEU A 270 -0.69 -15.76 -12.78
CA LEU A 270 -0.83 -16.37 -14.11
C LEU A 270 -1.65 -17.65 -14.04
N ALA A 271 -1.28 -18.56 -13.13
CA ALA A 271 -2.01 -19.82 -12.94
C ALA A 271 -3.48 -19.58 -12.55
N ARG A 272 -3.73 -18.56 -11.70
CA ARG A 272 -5.09 -18.23 -11.24
C ARG A 272 -5.97 -17.77 -12.40
N ARG A 273 -5.45 -16.86 -13.23
CA ARG A 273 -6.19 -16.36 -14.40
C ARG A 273 -6.38 -17.43 -15.47
N TRP A 274 -5.37 -18.26 -15.70
CA TRP A 274 -5.43 -19.33 -16.69
C TRP A 274 -6.48 -20.39 -16.33
N ARG A 275 -6.65 -20.68 -15.03
CA ARG A 275 -7.67 -21.60 -14.51
C ARG A 275 -9.12 -21.21 -14.85
N LEU A 276 -9.38 -19.93 -15.10
CA LEU A 276 -10.71 -19.43 -15.45
C LEU A 276 -11.04 -19.56 -16.94
N ARG A 277 -10.22 -20.30 -17.69
CA ARG A 277 -10.40 -20.58 -19.11
C ARG A 277 -10.86 -22.01 -19.29
N ASP A 278 -11.62 -22.26 -20.36
CA ASP A 278 -12.10 -23.59 -20.68
C ASP A 278 -10.93 -24.53 -21.03
N PRO A 279 -10.65 -25.57 -20.21
CA PRO A 279 -9.53 -26.49 -20.44
C PRO A 279 -9.65 -27.28 -21.74
N SER A 280 -10.86 -27.42 -22.28
CA SER A 280 -11.08 -28.10 -23.57
C SER A 280 -10.60 -27.26 -24.76
N THR A 281 -10.51 -25.94 -24.58
CA THR A 281 -10.10 -24.98 -25.61
C THR A 281 -8.67 -24.49 -25.44
N GLN A 282 -8.12 -24.53 -24.21
CA GLN A 282 -6.77 -24.05 -23.92
C GLN A 282 -5.98 -25.04 -23.04
N PRO A 283 -4.87 -25.60 -23.53
CA PRO A 283 -3.98 -26.44 -22.72
C PRO A 283 -3.25 -25.60 -21.66
N PRO A 284 -2.50 -26.25 -20.75
CA PRO A 284 -1.65 -25.54 -19.79
C PRO A 284 -0.70 -24.55 -20.49
N LEU A 285 -0.57 -23.35 -19.93
CA LEU A 285 0.27 -22.30 -20.50
C LEU A 285 1.76 -22.67 -20.37
N PRO A 286 2.53 -22.75 -21.46
CA PRO A 286 3.95 -23.02 -21.38
C PRO A 286 4.70 -21.84 -20.75
N VAL A 287 5.34 -22.07 -19.60
CA VAL A 287 6.13 -21.06 -18.88
C VAL A 287 7.53 -21.59 -18.60
N THR A 288 8.53 -20.91 -19.15
CA THR A 288 9.94 -21.16 -18.85
C THR A 288 10.39 -20.29 -17.69
N VAL A 289 10.88 -20.90 -16.62
CA VAL A 289 11.39 -20.24 -15.42
C VAL A 289 12.91 -20.30 -15.42
N VAL A 290 13.54 -19.14 -15.36
CA VAL A 290 14.99 -19.00 -15.36
C VAL A 290 15.42 -18.48 -14.00
N ASP A 291 15.87 -19.37 -13.11
CA ASP A 291 16.43 -19.03 -11.81
C ASP A 291 17.29 -20.19 -11.30
N ALA A 292 18.45 -19.88 -10.70
CA ALA A 292 19.37 -20.90 -10.16
C ALA A 292 18.75 -21.69 -9.00
N ARG A 293 17.74 -21.13 -8.32
CA ARG A 293 17.02 -21.72 -7.19
C ARG A 293 15.70 -22.37 -7.60
N ALA A 294 15.33 -22.38 -8.88
CA ALA A 294 14.01 -22.84 -9.34
C ALA A 294 13.66 -24.26 -8.86
N GLU A 295 14.62 -25.19 -8.93
CA GLU A 295 14.46 -26.57 -8.46
C GLU A 295 14.17 -26.69 -6.96
N SER A 296 14.55 -25.68 -6.16
CA SER A 296 14.28 -25.65 -4.71
C SER A 296 12.98 -24.92 -4.36
N ILE A 297 12.64 -23.86 -5.10
CA ILE A 297 11.50 -22.99 -4.78
C ILE A 297 10.19 -23.51 -5.37
N LEU A 298 10.20 -23.96 -6.64
CA LEU A 298 8.98 -24.39 -7.33
C LEU A 298 8.28 -25.58 -6.65
N PRO A 299 8.97 -26.59 -6.08
CA PRO A 299 8.29 -27.63 -5.31
C PRO A 299 7.54 -27.10 -4.09
N ALA A 300 8.06 -26.09 -3.39
CA ALA A 300 7.35 -25.45 -2.28
C ALA A 300 6.12 -24.66 -2.77
N LEU A 301 6.26 -23.95 -3.89
CA LEU A 301 5.16 -23.21 -4.51
C LEU A 301 4.01 -24.14 -4.95
N ARG A 302 4.34 -25.25 -5.63
CA ARG A 302 3.38 -26.27 -6.10
C ARG A 302 2.61 -26.90 -4.95
N ARG A 303 3.29 -27.18 -3.83
CA ARG A 303 2.66 -27.68 -2.59
C ARG A 303 1.66 -26.71 -1.99
N ARG A 304 1.91 -25.40 -2.13
CA ARG A 304 1.03 -24.35 -1.61
C ARG A 304 -0.13 -24.03 -2.56
N TYR A 305 0.11 -24.08 -3.86
CA TYR A 305 -0.84 -23.72 -4.91
C TYR A 305 -0.94 -24.84 -5.94
N GLU A 306 -1.69 -25.91 -5.62
CA GLU A 306 -1.80 -27.12 -6.45
C GLU A 306 -2.34 -26.84 -7.87
N PHE A 307 -3.11 -25.78 -8.04
CA PHE A 307 -3.63 -25.39 -9.35
C PHE A 307 -2.53 -24.86 -10.29
N VAL A 308 -1.31 -24.60 -9.81
CA VAL A 308 -0.20 -24.14 -10.67
C VAL A 308 0.13 -25.19 -11.72
N ASP A 309 0.38 -26.45 -11.35
CA ASP A 309 0.74 -27.51 -12.31
C ASP A 309 -0.44 -27.94 -13.19
N ALA A 310 -1.67 -27.72 -12.74
CA ALA A 310 -2.85 -28.02 -13.54
C ALA A 310 -3.06 -27.01 -14.68
N ASN A 311 -2.48 -25.81 -14.58
CA ASN A 311 -2.76 -24.70 -15.50
C ASN A 311 -1.50 -24.14 -16.19
N LEU A 312 -0.31 -24.38 -15.65
CA LEU A 312 0.96 -23.96 -16.23
C LEU A 312 1.85 -25.18 -16.48
N ASP A 313 2.43 -25.23 -17.67
CA ASP A 313 3.49 -26.19 -18.01
C ASP A 313 4.85 -25.52 -17.72
N LEU A 314 5.37 -25.76 -16.51
CA LEU A 314 6.57 -25.11 -15.99
C LEU A 314 7.84 -25.86 -16.38
N HIS A 315 8.74 -25.18 -17.10
CA HIS A 315 10.07 -25.67 -17.48
C HIS A 315 11.16 -24.83 -16.82
N THR A 316 12.15 -25.46 -16.19
CA THR A 316 13.25 -24.75 -15.52
C THR A 316 14.49 -24.65 -16.42
N VAL A 317 15.17 -23.51 -16.37
CA VAL A 317 16.42 -23.26 -17.10
C VAL A 317 17.44 -22.60 -16.18
N ASP A 318 18.67 -23.12 -16.18
CA ASP A 318 19.78 -22.52 -15.46
C ASP A 318 20.16 -21.14 -16.07
N PRO A 319 20.26 -20.06 -15.27
CA PRO A 319 20.58 -18.72 -15.77
C PRO A 319 21.88 -18.64 -16.57
N GLY A 320 22.90 -19.43 -16.20
CA GLY A 320 24.19 -19.45 -16.88
C GLY A 320 24.09 -19.89 -18.34
N ARG A 321 23.05 -20.67 -18.70
CA ARG A 321 22.81 -21.05 -20.11
C ARG A 321 22.33 -19.88 -20.97
N ILE A 322 21.65 -18.91 -20.38
CA ILE A 322 21.24 -17.68 -21.07
C ILE A 322 22.44 -16.75 -21.21
N ASP A 323 23.21 -16.55 -20.14
CA ASP A 323 24.39 -15.69 -20.14
C ASP A 323 25.45 -16.15 -21.15
N GLN A 324 25.61 -17.48 -21.31
CA GLN A 324 26.51 -18.08 -22.29
C GLN A 324 25.93 -18.09 -23.71
N GLY A 325 24.67 -17.67 -23.91
CA GLY A 325 23.96 -17.72 -25.19
C GLY A 325 23.72 -19.14 -25.72
N VAL A 326 23.75 -20.14 -24.83
CA VAL A 326 23.60 -21.57 -25.16
C VAL A 326 22.13 -21.98 -25.17
N TYR A 327 21.29 -21.30 -24.40
CA TYR A 327 19.86 -21.53 -24.41
C TYR A 327 19.20 -20.81 -25.61
N VAL A 328 18.55 -21.60 -26.46
CA VAL A 328 17.66 -21.12 -27.51
C VAL A 328 16.33 -21.83 -27.30
N PRO A 329 15.25 -21.11 -26.92
CA PRO A 329 13.95 -21.73 -26.77
C PRO A 329 13.48 -22.26 -28.14
N ALA A 330 12.78 -23.41 -28.14
CA ALA A 330 12.30 -24.02 -29.38
C ALA A 330 11.33 -23.08 -30.12
N ASP A 331 10.44 -22.43 -29.35
CA ASP A 331 9.56 -21.37 -29.82
C ASP A 331 9.94 -20.06 -29.11
N PRO A 332 9.98 -18.92 -29.82
CA PRO A 332 10.32 -17.65 -29.20
C PRO A 332 9.22 -17.23 -28.21
N PRO A 333 9.59 -16.73 -27.02
CA PRO A 333 8.59 -16.36 -26.02
C PRO A 333 7.79 -15.14 -26.47
N HIS A 334 6.48 -15.23 -26.36
CA HIS A 334 5.59 -14.09 -26.62
C HIS A 334 5.79 -12.98 -25.59
N ARG A 335 6.08 -13.36 -24.33
CA ARG A 335 6.40 -12.42 -23.25
C ARG A 335 7.55 -12.90 -22.40
N VAL A 336 8.38 -11.95 -21.97
CA VAL A 336 9.50 -12.13 -21.06
C VAL A 336 9.32 -11.21 -19.86
N TYR A 337 9.26 -11.77 -18.65
CA TYR A 337 9.21 -11.01 -17.41
C TYR A 337 10.55 -11.12 -16.68
N VAL A 338 11.25 -10.00 -16.51
CA VAL A 338 12.49 -9.92 -15.73
C VAL A 338 12.14 -9.40 -14.34
N CYS A 339 12.19 -10.30 -13.35
CA CYS A 339 11.59 -10.11 -12.03
C CYS A 339 12.62 -9.89 -10.90
N HIS A 340 13.88 -9.63 -11.23
CA HIS A 340 14.94 -9.53 -10.24
C HIS A 340 14.73 -8.42 -9.19
N HIS A 341 15.11 -8.76 -7.96
CA HIS A 341 15.37 -7.90 -6.80
C HIS A 341 16.12 -6.62 -7.16
N ASP A 342 17.29 -6.88 -7.72
CA ASP A 342 18.34 -5.93 -8.03
C ASP A 342 18.07 -5.32 -9.41
N GLU A 343 17.90 -3.99 -9.45
CA GLU A 343 17.57 -3.26 -10.68
C GLU A 343 18.70 -3.30 -11.70
N ASP A 344 19.96 -3.30 -11.26
CA ASP A 344 21.13 -3.39 -12.15
C ASP A 344 21.19 -4.77 -12.78
N LEU A 345 20.92 -5.83 -12.00
CA LEU A 345 20.80 -7.19 -12.52
C LEU A 345 19.61 -7.34 -13.47
N ALA A 346 18.46 -6.77 -13.14
CA ALA A 346 17.26 -6.80 -13.99
C ALA A 346 17.54 -6.12 -15.34
N LEU A 347 18.13 -4.93 -15.32
CA LEU A 347 18.47 -4.17 -16.52
C LEU A 347 19.55 -4.88 -17.34
N LYS A 348 20.63 -5.35 -16.69
CA LYS A 348 21.68 -6.13 -17.35
C LYS A 348 21.07 -7.33 -18.07
N THR A 349 20.24 -8.10 -17.38
CA THR A 349 19.60 -9.31 -17.91
C THR A 349 18.72 -8.99 -19.11
N ALA A 350 17.91 -7.92 -19.02
CA ALA A 350 17.05 -7.51 -20.13
C ALA A 350 17.86 -7.10 -21.37
N LEU A 351 18.97 -6.37 -21.19
CA LEU A 351 19.83 -5.90 -22.28
C LEU A 351 20.73 -6.99 -22.87
N THR A 352 21.10 -8.03 -22.11
CA THR A 352 21.93 -9.14 -22.61
C THR A 352 21.10 -10.29 -23.18
N ALA A 353 19.85 -10.45 -22.75
CA ALA A 353 18.95 -11.51 -23.22
C ALA A 353 18.29 -11.21 -24.58
N LEU A 354 18.99 -10.54 -25.51
CA LEU A 354 18.47 -10.12 -26.82
C LEU A 354 17.84 -11.24 -27.65
N ARG A 355 18.27 -12.49 -27.45
CA ARG A 355 17.71 -13.66 -28.14
C ARG A 355 16.29 -14.03 -27.69
N LEU A 356 15.86 -13.54 -26.54
CA LEU A 356 14.50 -13.72 -26.03
C LEU A 356 13.57 -12.58 -26.46
N TRP A 357 14.08 -11.56 -27.14
CA TRP A 357 13.27 -10.43 -27.59
C TRP A 357 12.45 -10.83 -28.80
N THR A 358 11.14 -10.87 -28.64
CA THR A 358 10.22 -10.88 -29.78
C THR A 358 9.92 -9.44 -30.17
N ARG A 359 9.97 -9.12 -31.47
CA ARG A 359 9.69 -7.76 -31.98
C ARG A 359 8.21 -7.32 -31.82
N ALA A 360 7.43 -8.06 -31.05
CA ALA A 360 6.07 -7.68 -30.68
C ALA A 360 6.12 -6.57 -29.61
N PRO A 361 5.23 -5.58 -29.67
CA PRO A 361 5.19 -4.53 -28.66
C PRO A 361 4.92 -5.12 -27.27
N LYS A 362 5.65 -4.63 -26.26
CA LYS A 362 5.58 -4.97 -24.83
C LYS A 362 5.85 -6.45 -24.56
N SER A 363 6.69 -7.07 -25.39
CA SER A 363 7.12 -8.45 -25.24
C SER A 363 8.10 -8.63 -24.08
N MET A 364 8.77 -7.58 -23.60
CA MET A 364 9.65 -7.66 -22.44
C MET A 364 9.22 -6.69 -21.36
N VAL A 365 8.99 -7.20 -20.15
CA VAL A 365 8.64 -6.42 -18.96
C VAL A 365 9.78 -6.53 -17.96
N ILE A 366 10.32 -5.39 -17.53
CA ILE A 366 11.34 -5.32 -16.47
C ILE A 366 10.68 -4.77 -15.21
N ARG A 367 10.84 -5.50 -14.11
CA ARG A 367 10.51 -5.03 -12.76
C ARG A 367 11.56 -4.03 -12.29
N VAL A 368 11.13 -2.84 -11.88
CA VAL A 368 11.92 -1.86 -11.13
C VAL A 368 11.19 -1.51 -9.84
N ASP A 369 11.90 -1.00 -8.84
CA ASP A 369 11.29 -0.61 -7.57
C ASP A 369 10.55 0.73 -7.70
N GLN A 370 11.14 1.72 -8.39
CA GLN A 370 10.54 3.04 -8.63
C GLN A 370 10.68 3.51 -10.08
N GLY A 371 9.71 4.31 -10.56
CA GLY A 371 9.61 4.78 -11.93
C GLY A 371 10.69 5.77 -12.42
N MET A 372 11.58 6.28 -11.56
CA MET A 372 12.63 7.24 -11.99
C MET A 372 13.54 6.70 -13.09
N VAL A 373 13.72 5.38 -13.12
CA VAL A 373 14.49 4.68 -14.14
C VAL A 373 13.79 4.79 -15.51
N GLY A 374 12.47 4.65 -15.57
CA GLY A 374 11.68 4.77 -16.81
C GLY A 374 11.70 6.18 -17.40
N ASP A 375 11.51 7.22 -16.57
CA ASP A 375 11.53 8.62 -17.02
C ASP A 375 12.92 9.05 -17.55
N ALA A 376 13.99 8.54 -16.93
CA ALA A 376 15.36 8.76 -17.39
C ALA A 376 15.62 8.08 -18.74
N PHE A 377 15.01 6.92 -18.99
CA PHE A 377 15.16 6.18 -20.25
C PHE A 377 14.36 6.78 -21.41
N ASP A 378 13.15 7.29 -21.15
CA ASP A 378 12.33 7.98 -22.16
C ASP A 378 12.95 9.34 -22.57
N GLY A 379 13.66 10.01 -21.66
CA GLY A 379 14.31 11.29 -21.92
C GLY A 379 15.68 11.22 -22.61
N LEU A 380 16.36 10.07 -22.59
CA LEU A 380 17.75 9.93 -23.03
C LEU A 380 17.96 9.13 -24.32
N ASN A 381 16.90 8.66 -25.00
CA ASN A 381 16.99 7.92 -26.26
C ASN A 381 17.91 6.68 -26.23
N LEU A 382 18.35 6.22 -25.05
CA LEU A 382 19.28 5.09 -24.87
C LEU A 382 18.71 3.77 -25.41
N LEU A 383 17.39 3.70 -25.57
CA LEU A 383 16.64 2.53 -26.03
C LEU A 383 15.83 2.82 -27.31
N GLU A 384 16.16 3.86 -28.10
CA GLU A 384 15.43 4.29 -29.32
C GLU A 384 15.19 3.18 -30.37
N ASN A 385 15.95 2.08 -30.32
CA ASN A 385 15.78 0.91 -31.19
C ASN A 385 14.89 -0.22 -30.60
N LEU A 386 14.35 0.00 -29.40
CA LEU A 386 13.48 -0.92 -28.65
C LEU A 386 12.04 -0.42 -28.61
N ASN A 387 11.70 0.51 -29.51
CA ASN A 387 10.46 1.28 -29.56
C ASN A 387 9.22 0.40 -29.38
N GLY A 388 8.66 0.46 -28.17
CA GLY A 388 7.43 -0.20 -27.77
C GLY A 388 7.59 -1.67 -27.35
N THR A 389 8.79 -2.24 -27.39
CA THR A 389 9.07 -3.67 -27.19
C THR A 389 9.48 -3.97 -25.73
N LEU A 390 10.16 -3.02 -25.08
CA LEU A 390 10.50 -3.04 -23.65
C LEU A 390 9.50 -2.22 -22.84
N GLN A 391 9.09 -2.75 -21.69
CA GLN A 391 8.22 -2.08 -20.74
C GLN A 391 8.83 -2.10 -19.34
N VAL A 392 9.01 -0.92 -18.75
CA VAL A 392 9.41 -0.78 -17.34
C VAL A 392 8.16 -0.83 -16.47
N PHE A 393 8.19 -1.65 -15.42
CA PHE A 393 7.09 -1.82 -14.49
C PHE A 393 7.56 -1.52 -13.06
N ALA A 394 7.17 -0.35 -12.56
CA ALA A 394 7.51 0.13 -11.23
C ALA A 394 6.57 -0.50 -10.19
N VAL A 395 7.04 -1.54 -9.51
CA VAL A 395 6.23 -2.34 -8.56
C VAL A 395 5.60 -1.46 -7.49
N THR A 396 6.40 -0.58 -6.88
CA THR A 396 5.94 0.24 -5.77
C THR A 396 4.93 1.31 -6.21
N ASP A 397 5.18 1.94 -7.36
CA ASP A 397 4.28 2.97 -7.89
C ASP A 397 2.94 2.37 -8.29
N GLU A 398 2.95 1.19 -8.92
CA GLU A 398 1.75 0.51 -9.39
C GLU A 398 0.94 -0.08 -8.22
N ALA A 399 1.59 -0.80 -7.30
CA ALA A 399 0.93 -1.41 -6.15
C ALA A 399 0.51 -0.42 -5.06
N GLY A 400 1.11 0.77 -4.99
CA GLY A 400 0.78 1.83 -4.03
C GLY A 400 -0.61 2.47 -4.18
N ASP A 401 -1.55 1.84 -4.90
CA ASP A 401 -2.92 2.34 -5.08
C ASP A 401 -3.77 2.12 -3.81
N PRO A 402 -4.33 3.18 -3.20
CA PRO A 402 -5.20 3.07 -2.04
C PRO A 402 -6.40 2.14 -2.24
N ARG A 403 -6.91 2.03 -3.47
CA ARG A 403 -8.06 1.18 -3.80
C ARG A 403 -7.68 -0.29 -3.73
N LEU A 404 -6.51 -0.65 -4.26
CA LEU A 404 -6.00 -2.02 -4.27
C LEU A 404 -5.55 -2.47 -2.88
N ILE A 405 -4.88 -1.59 -2.13
CA ILE A 405 -4.52 -1.87 -0.73
C ILE A 405 -5.78 -1.96 0.14
N GLY A 406 -6.81 -1.19 -0.22
CA GLY A 406 -8.10 -1.19 0.45
C GLY A 406 -8.89 -2.50 0.30
N GLU A 407 -8.59 -3.29 -0.73
CA GLU A 407 -9.14 -4.64 -0.91
C GLU A 407 -8.57 -5.54 0.19
N ASP A 408 -9.41 -5.87 1.15
CA ASP A 408 -9.01 -6.69 2.26
C ASP A 408 -9.04 -8.19 1.90
N LEU A 409 -8.54 -9.04 2.80
CA LEU A 409 -8.62 -10.48 2.66
C LEU A 409 -10.06 -10.97 2.36
N ILE A 410 -11.07 -10.29 2.89
CA ILE A 410 -12.48 -10.62 2.61
C ILE A 410 -12.78 -10.46 1.13
N GLU A 411 -12.38 -9.36 0.51
CA GLU A 411 -12.58 -9.14 -0.93
C GLU A 411 -11.77 -10.15 -1.77
N GLN A 412 -10.55 -10.48 -1.36
CA GLN A 412 -9.75 -11.53 -2.02
C GLN A 412 -10.46 -12.90 -1.98
N LEU A 413 -11.00 -13.29 -0.81
CA LEU A 413 -11.74 -14.54 -0.66
C LEU A 413 -13.07 -14.51 -1.40
N ALA A 414 -13.76 -13.37 -1.41
CA ALA A 414 -15.00 -13.17 -2.16
C ALA A 414 -14.81 -13.37 -3.66
N ARG A 415 -13.71 -12.82 -4.20
CA ARG A 415 -13.30 -13.05 -5.58
C ARG A 415 -13.04 -14.53 -5.83
N ALA A 416 -12.30 -15.22 -4.95
CA ALA A 416 -12.03 -16.65 -5.10
C ALA A 416 -13.30 -17.52 -5.06
N ILE A 417 -14.29 -17.14 -4.25
CA ILE A 417 -15.61 -17.80 -4.25
C ILE A 417 -16.30 -17.63 -5.61
N HIS A 418 -16.32 -16.40 -6.14
CA HIS A 418 -16.91 -16.11 -7.45
C HIS A 418 -16.18 -16.82 -8.60
N GLU A 419 -14.85 -16.80 -8.58
CA GLU A 419 -13.98 -17.50 -9.53
C GLU A 419 -14.23 -19.01 -9.52
N ASN A 420 -14.45 -19.60 -8.34
CA ASN A 420 -14.83 -21.00 -8.23
C ASN A 420 -16.23 -21.26 -8.84
N TYR A 421 -17.20 -20.38 -8.63
CA TYR A 421 -18.50 -20.47 -9.29
C TYR A 421 -18.37 -20.44 -10.82
N LEU A 422 -17.57 -19.52 -11.37
CA LEU A 422 -17.29 -19.46 -12.81
C LEU A 422 -16.65 -20.77 -13.31
N HIS A 423 -15.66 -21.28 -12.59
CA HIS A 423 -14.98 -22.53 -12.93
C HIS A 423 -15.95 -23.73 -12.92
N GLU A 424 -16.85 -23.82 -11.95
CA GLU A 424 -17.89 -24.86 -11.92
C GLU A 424 -18.89 -24.73 -13.07
N CYS A 425 -19.30 -23.50 -13.42
CA CYS A 425 -20.14 -23.24 -14.59
C CYS A 425 -19.47 -23.69 -15.89
N LEU A 426 -18.17 -23.42 -16.05
CA LEU A 426 -17.38 -23.88 -17.20
C LEU A 426 -17.34 -25.40 -17.28
N ILE A 427 -17.08 -26.10 -16.17
CA ILE A 427 -17.07 -27.57 -16.12
C ILE A 427 -18.44 -28.17 -16.50
N ARG A 428 -19.53 -27.50 -16.12
CA ARG A 428 -20.91 -27.92 -16.49
C ARG A 428 -21.27 -27.60 -17.94
N GLY A 429 -20.50 -26.79 -18.65
CA GLY A 429 -20.82 -26.29 -19.98
C GLY A 429 -21.94 -25.24 -19.98
N ASP A 430 -22.14 -24.53 -18.87
CA ASP A 430 -23.14 -23.47 -18.75
C ASP A 430 -22.78 -22.31 -19.71
N SER A 431 -23.79 -21.67 -20.33
CA SER A 431 -23.56 -20.52 -21.22
C SER A 431 -23.70 -19.19 -20.47
N PRO A 432 -22.85 -18.18 -20.74
CA PRO A 432 -23.02 -16.83 -20.19
C PRO A 432 -24.33 -16.14 -20.61
N HIS A 433 -24.97 -16.60 -21.69
CA HIS A 433 -26.19 -16.00 -22.23
C HIS A 433 -27.35 -16.07 -21.20
N GLY A 434 -27.77 -14.91 -20.70
CA GLY A 434 -28.86 -14.78 -19.73
C GLY A 434 -28.46 -14.96 -18.26
N ASN A 435 -27.19 -15.26 -17.98
CA ASN A 435 -26.68 -15.36 -16.61
C ASN A 435 -25.79 -14.16 -16.26
N THR A 436 -26.35 -13.16 -15.58
CA THR A 436 -25.64 -11.93 -15.19
C THR A 436 -24.51 -12.16 -14.17
N ALA A 437 -24.41 -13.37 -13.60
CA ALA A 437 -23.30 -13.75 -12.73
C ALA A 437 -22.15 -14.43 -13.49
N MET A 438 -22.32 -14.83 -14.75
CA MET A 438 -21.23 -15.43 -15.55
C MET A 438 -20.38 -14.36 -16.24
N VAL A 439 -19.81 -13.46 -15.43
CA VAL A 439 -18.94 -12.35 -15.84
C VAL A 439 -17.72 -12.28 -14.91
N SER A 440 -16.71 -11.50 -15.29
CA SER A 440 -15.53 -11.27 -14.45
C SER A 440 -15.91 -10.57 -13.13
N TRP A 441 -15.02 -10.63 -12.13
CA TRP A 441 -15.25 -9.99 -10.84
C TRP A 441 -15.48 -8.47 -10.99
N GLU A 442 -14.76 -7.82 -11.89
CA GLU A 442 -14.82 -6.40 -12.17
C GLU A 442 -16.16 -5.98 -12.77
N GLU A 443 -16.76 -6.85 -13.58
CA GLU A 443 -18.06 -6.64 -14.23
C GLU A 443 -19.24 -7.12 -13.37
N LEU A 444 -18.97 -7.81 -12.26
CA LEU A 444 -19.99 -8.40 -11.42
C LEU A 444 -20.89 -7.31 -10.78
N PRO A 445 -22.22 -7.45 -10.84
CA PRO A 445 -23.14 -6.51 -10.19
C PRO A 445 -22.80 -6.28 -8.72
N ALA A 446 -22.90 -5.02 -8.28
CA ALA A 446 -22.50 -4.62 -6.92
C ALA A 446 -23.23 -5.41 -5.82
N SER A 447 -24.48 -5.80 -6.04
CA SER A 447 -25.24 -6.66 -5.11
C SER A 447 -24.63 -8.06 -4.97
N LEU A 448 -24.16 -8.66 -6.08
CA LEU A 448 -23.52 -9.97 -6.07
C LEU A 448 -22.10 -9.90 -5.50
N ARG A 449 -21.35 -8.82 -5.78
CA ARG A 449 -20.06 -8.58 -5.10
C ARG A 449 -20.23 -8.47 -3.60
N LYS A 450 -21.20 -7.66 -3.14
CA LYS A 450 -21.55 -7.53 -1.71
C LYS A 450 -21.89 -8.90 -1.10
N ALA A 451 -22.72 -9.71 -1.76
CA ALA A 451 -23.10 -11.04 -1.28
C ALA A 451 -21.88 -11.98 -1.13
N ASN A 452 -20.95 -11.97 -2.09
CA ASN A 452 -19.70 -12.75 -1.99
C ASN A 452 -18.80 -12.25 -0.85
N CYS A 453 -18.70 -10.93 -0.65
CA CYS A 453 -17.96 -10.34 0.48
C CYS A 453 -18.56 -10.73 1.83
N GLU A 454 -19.89 -10.72 1.94
CA GLU A 454 -20.57 -11.15 3.17
C GLU A 454 -20.40 -12.65 3.43
N GLN A 455 -20.39 -13.48 2.40
CA GLN A 455 -20.09 -14.90 2.51
C GLN A 455 -18.64 -15.13 3.00
N ALA A 456 -17.68 -14.41 2.43
CA ALA A 456 -16.28 -14.46 2.81
C ALA A 456 -16.04 -13.99 4.25
N ALA A 457 -16.69 -12.89 4.67
CA ALA A 457 -16.62 -12.37 6.04
C ALA A 457 -17.12 -13.39 7.08
N ASP A 458 -18.03 -14.27 6.69
CA ASP A 458 -18.62 -15.28 7.58
C ASP A 458 -17.77 -16.56 7.73
N ILE A 459 -16.72 -16.73 6.91
CA ILE A 459 -15.85 -17.93 6.94
C ILE A 459 -15.26 -18.13 8.33
N GLY A 460 -14.72 -17.10 8.96
CA GLY A 460 -14.12 -17.22 10.30
C GLY A 460 -15.09 -17.74 11.36
N ARG A 461 -16.35 -17.27 11.33
CA ARG A 461 -17.42 -17.72 12.24
C ARG A 461 -17.79 -19.18 11.99
N LYS A 462 -17.85 -19.61 10.73
CA LYS A 462 -18.11 -21.00 10.33
C LYS A 462 -17.00 -21.93 10.78
N LEU A 463 -15.73 -21.60 10.51
CA LEU A 463 -14.60 -22.43 10.92
C LEU A 463 -14.55 -22.60 12.44
N LYS A 464 -14.79 -21.53 13.20
CA LYS A 464 -14.86 -21.59 14.67
C LYS A 464 -15.97 -22.52 15.18
N ALA A 465 -17.07 -22.67 14.47
CA ALA A 465 -18.17 -23.55 14.88
C ALA A 465 -17.82 -25.05 14.79
N VAL A 466 -16.75 -25.40 14.08
CA VAL A 466 -16.27 -26.77 13.88
C VAL A 466 -14.82 -26.94 14.35
N ASP A 467 -14.37 -26.08 15.27
CA ASP A 467 -13.01 -26.06 15.82
C ASP A 467 -11.90 -26.01 14.74
N GLY A 468 -12.23 -25.43 13.60
CA GLY A 468 -11.33 -25.15 12.49
C GLY A 468 -10.70 -23.76 12.60
N VAL A 469 -9.47 -23.64 12.11
CA VAL A 469 -8.78 -22.36 11.92
C VAL A 469 -8.21 -22.28 10.51
N LEU A 470 -8.14 -21.06 9.97
CA LEU A 470 -7.45 -20.79 8.73
C LEU A 470 -5.95 -20.67 8.99
N ALA A 471 -5.14 -21.30 8.14
CA ALA A 471 -3.68 -21.20 8.17
C ALA A 471 -3.12 -21.09 6.75
N PRO A 472 -1.89 -20.56 6.56
CA PRO A 472 -1.18 -20.70 5.30
C PRO A 472 -1.03 -22.17 4.92
N ARG A 473 -1.17 -22.46 3.63
CA ARG A 473 -0.96 -23.80 3.12
C ARG A 473 0.54 -24.10 3.04
N VAL A 474 0.95 -25.19 3.71
CA VAL A 474 2.36 -25.64 3.77
C VAL A 474 2.55 -27.09 3.33
N ASP A 475 1.50 -27.91 3.38
CA ASP A 475 1.55 -29.33 3.02
C ASP A 475 0.29 -29.74 2.22
N PRO A 476 0.40 -30.21 0.97
CA PRO A 476 -0.74 -30.70 0.21
C PRO A 476 -1.26 -32.05 0.71
N GLY A 477 -0.46 -32.81 1.47
CA GLY A 477 -0.87 -34.08 2.08
C GLY A 477 -1.97 -33.92 3.12
N PHE A 478 -2.22 -32.69 3.61
CA PHE A 478 -3.32 -32.39 4.51
C PHE A 478 -4.61 -32.08 3.74
N ALA A 479 -5.23 -33.13 3.17
CA ALA A 479 -6.55 -33.01 2.55
C ALA A 479 -7.63 -32.82 3.64
N PHE A 480 -7.92 -31.58 3.99
CA PHE A 480 -8.99 -31.26 4.93
C PHE A 480 -10.36 -31.51 4.26
N ALA A 481 -11.21 -32.29 4.93
CA ALA A 481 -12.61 -32.44 4.58
C ALA A 481 -13.49 -32.29 5.82
N PHE A 482 -14.61 -31.60 5.64
CA PHE A 482 -15.66 -31.55 6.65
C PHE A 482 -16.36 -32.91 6.75
N THR A 483 -16.71 -33.30 7.97
CA THR A 483 -17.58 -34.46 8.20
C THR A 483 -19.00 -34.16 7.71
N PRO A 484 -19.84 -35.17 7.43
CA PRO A 484 -21.23 -34.94 7.05
C PRO A 484 -22.03 -34.10 8.06
N GLN A 485 -21.71 -34.22 9.35
CA GLN A 485 -22.34 -33.47 10.43
C GLN A 485 -21.89 -32.00 10.45
N GLU A 486 -20.60 -31.76 10.24
CA GLU A 486 -20.05 -30.41 10.06
C GLU A 486 -20.66 -29.74 8.82
N ILE A 487 -20.79 -30.46 7.70
CA ILE A 487 -21.42 -29.95 6.47
C ILE A 487 -22.85 -29.48 6.74
N GLU A 488 -23.68 -30.32 7.37
CA GLU A 488 -25.08 -29.95 7.67
C GLU A 488 -25.15 -28.71 8.58
N ARG A 489 -24.34 -28.69 9.65
CA ARG A 489 -24.31 -27.56 10.59
C ARG A 489 -23.88 -26.26 9.91
N LEU A 490 -22.85 -26.30 9.07
CA LEU A 490 -22.35 -25.12 8.37
C LEU A 490 -23.30 -24.66 7.26
N ALA A 491 -23.99 -25.58 6.59
CA ALA A 491 -25.00 -25.26 5.59
C ALA A 491 -26.20 -24.54 6.21
N VAL A 492 -26.67 -24.98 7.38
CA VAL A 492 -27.68 -24.25 8.17
C VAL A 492 -27.21 -22.83 8.51
N MET A 493 -25.95 -22.68 8.95
CA MET A 493 -25.38 -21.37 9.28
C MET A 493 -25.28 -20.44 8.07
N GLU A 494 -25.01 -20.99 6.88
CA GLU A 494 -24.95 -20.25 5.62
C GLU A 494 -26.33 -19.81 5.16
N HIS A 495 -27.31 -20.71 5.18
CA HIS A 495 -28.70 -20.37 4.87
C HIS A 495 -29.22 -19.25 5.77
N GLN A 496 -28.99 -19.37 7.08
CA GLN A 496 -29.38 -18.34 8.04
C GLN A 496 -28.67 -16.99 7.79
N ARG A 497 -27.42 -16.98 7.32
CA ARG A 497 -26.73 -15.75 6.91
C ARG A 497 -27.43 -15.14 5.71
N TRP A 498 -27.66 -15.94 4.66
CA TRP A 498 -28.32 -15.48 3.43
C TRP A 498 -29.74 -14.95 3.70
N VAL A 499 -30.53 -15.62 4.55
CA VAL A 499 -31.87 -15.13 4.96
C VAL A 499 -31.77 -13.77 5.63
N ARG A 500 -30.84 -13.58 6.58
CA ARG A 500 -30.65 -12.30 7.27
C ARG A 500 -30.27 -11.18 6.31
N GLU A 501 -29.34 -11.45 5.39
CA GLU A 501 -28.93 -10.51 4.33
C GLU A 501 -30.14 -10.09 3.49
N ARG A 502 -30.90 -11.07 2.97
CA ARG A 502 -32.04 -10.83 2.09
C ARG A 502 -33.15 -10.05 2.79
N VAL A 503 -33.50 -10.42 4.03
CA VAL A 503 -34.50 -9.70 4.82
C VAL A 503 -34.04 -8.26 5.08
N ALA A 504 -32.77 -8.03 5.41
CA ALA A 504 -32.23 -6.68 5.60
C ALA A 504 -32.28 -5.84 4.31
N ASP A 505 -32.10 -6.47 3.15
CA ASP A 505 -32.26 -5.84 1.83
C ASP A 505 -33.74 -5.73 1.38
N GLY A 506 -34.69 -6.07 2.25
CA GLY A 506 -36.12 -5.89 2.07
C GLY A 506 -36.83 -7.01 1.31
N TRP A 507 -36.22 -8.19 1.21
CA TRP A 507 -36.86 -9.36 0.62
C TRP A 507 -37.81 -10.05 1.60
N THR A 508 -38.91 -10.59 1.07
CA THR A 508 -39.88 -11.38 1.83
C THR A 508 -40.13 -12.73 1.18
N TYR A 509 -40.70 -13.66 1.95
CA TYR A 509 -41.10 -14.96 1.43
C TYR A 509 -42.16 -14.81 0.32
N GLY A 510 -42.03 -15.61 -0.73
CA GLY A 510 -43.07 -15.79 -1.74
C GLY A 510 -42.88 -17.11 -2.48
N THR A 511 -43.97 -17.75 -2.90
CA THR A 511 -43.94 -19.10 -3.49
C THR A 511 -43.17 -19.18 -4.82
N LEU A 512 -42.98 -18.05 -5.49
CA LEU A 512 -42.21 -17.90 -6.71
C LEU A 512 -41.18 -16.78 -6.54
N ARG A 513 -40.05 -16.91 -7.21
CA ARG A 513 -39.02 -15.87 -7.22
C ARG A 513 -39.52 -14.68 -8.06
N ASP A 514 -39.51 -13.50 -7.44
CA ASP A 514 -39.83 -12.23 -8.07
C ASP A 514 -38.81 -11.19 -7.63
N ASP A 515 -37.85 -10.89 -8.49
CA ASP A 515 -36.76 -9.95 -8.19
C ASP A 515 -37.26 -8.50 -8.13
N ALA A 516 -38.36 -8.16 -8.82
CA ALA A 516 -38.94 -6.81 -8.80
C ALA A 516 -39.74 -6.56 -7.52
N GLY A 517 -40.54 -7.54 -7.09
CA GLY A 517 -41.27 -7.53 -5.82
C GLY A 517 -40.41 -7.93 -4.61
N LYS A 518 -39.16 -8.36 -4.82
CA LYS A 518 -38.25 -8.91 -3.81
C LYS A 518 -38.84 -10.10 -3.05
N HIS A 519 -39.43 -11.05 -3.77
CA HIS A 519 -39.90 -12.30 -3.21
C HIS A 519 -38.97 -13.46 -3.55
N HIS A 520 -38.68 -14.32 -2.58
CA HIS A 520 -37.87 -15.53 -2.80
C HIS A 520 -38.45 -16.75 -2.07
N PRO A 521 -38.57 -17.92 -2.75
CA PRO A 521 -39.17 -19.12 -2.17
C PRO A 521 -38.32 -19.74 -1.06
N ASP A 522 -37.00 -19.61 -1.15
CA ASP A 522 -36.09 -20.14 -0.13
C ASP A 522 -36.02 -19.27 1.15
N LEU A 523 -36.78 -18.16 1.27
CA LEU A 523 -36.84 -17.38 2.53
C LEU A 523 -37.73 -18.06 3.59
N GLU A 524 -37.35 -19.29 3.94
CA GLU A 524 -38.06 -20.14 4.89
C GLU A 524 -37.07 -20.87 5.82
N ASP A 525 -37.57 -21.51 6.87
CA ASP A 525 -36.78 -22.32 7.79
C ASP A 525 -36.08 -23.49 7.06
N TRP A 526 -34.84 -23.78 7.45
CA TRP A 526 -34.01 -24.85 6.87
C TRP A 526 -34.74 -26.20 6.77
N SER A 527 -35.53 -26.55 7.79
CA SER A 527 -36.26 -27.82 7.84
C SER A 527 -37.38 -27.95 6.80
N ARG A 528 -37.83 -26.82 6.22
CA ARG A 528 -38.91 -26.76 5.23
C ARG A 528 -38.41 -26.56 3.81
N LEU A 529 -37.11 -26.30 3.63
CA LEU A 529 -36.53 -26.14 2.32
C LEU A 529 -36.59 -27.45 1.51
N PRO A 530 -36.84 -27.36 0.20
CA PRO A 530 -36.63 -28.47 -0.72
C PRO A 530 -35.18 -28.97 -0.68
N GLU A 531 -35.00 -30.28 -0.87
CA GLU A 531 -33.66 -30.88 -0.89
C GLU A 531 -32.69 -30.23 -1.90
N PRO A 532 -33.12 -29.87 -3.13
CA PRO A 532 -32.24 -29.15 -4.06
C PRO A 532 -31.79 -27.78 -3.57
N SER A 533 -32.58 -27.08 -2.75
CA SER A 533 -32.18 -25.79 -2.17
C SER A 533 -31.14 -26.00 -1.06
N ARG A 534 -31.36 -26.96 -0.15
CA ARG A 534 -30.38 -27.32 0.90
C ARG A 534 -29.05 -27.78 0.33
N GLU A 535 -29.10 -28.53 -0.76
CA GLU A 535 -27.90 -29.07 -1.40
C GLU A 535 -26.97 -27.96 -1.93
N LYS A 536 -27.49 -26.78 -2.31
CA LYS A 536 -26.66 -25.65 -2.71
C LYS A 536 -25.76 -25.17 -1.58
N ASP A 537 -26.32 -24.98 -0.38
CA ASP A 537 -25.55 -24.57 0.79
C ASP A 537 -24.54 -25.64 1.21
N ARG A 538 -24.93 -26.93 1.15
CA ARG A 538 -24.00 -28.05 1.43
C ARG A 538 -22.86 -28.11 0.42
N ALA A 539 -23.15 -27.93 -0.87
CA ALA A 539 -22.15 -27.90 -1.92
C ALA A 539 -21.16 -26.74 -1.71
N ALA A 540 -21.65 -25.54 -1.37
CA ALA A 540 -20.81 -24.40 -1.03
C ALA A 540 -19.89 -24.66 0.17
N VAL A 541 -20.38 -25.35 1.21
CA VAL A 541 -19.54 -25.77 2.34
C VAL A 541 -18.49 -26.80 1.92
N ARG A 542 -18.87 -27.77 1.07
CA ARG A 542 -17.94 -28.80 0.56
C ARG A 542 -16.83 -28.21 -0.31
N SER A 543 -17.11 -27.18 -1.10
CA SER A 543 -16.11 -26.55 -1.97
C SER A 543 -15.19 -25.58 -1.23
N LEU A 544 -15.58 -25.09 -0.05
CA LEU A 544 -14.81 -24.11 0.73
C LEU A 544 -13.32 -24.45 0.93
N PRO A 545 -12.90 -25.69 1.29
CA PRO A 545 -11.48 -26.01 1.42
C PRO A 545 -10.72 -25.85 0.10
N GLY A 546 -11.33 -26.22 -1.02
CA GLY A 546 -10.76 -26.04 -2.36
C GLY A 546 -10.66 -24.56 -2.77
N ILE A 547 -11.67 -23.75 -2.43
CA ILE A 547 -11.64 -22.30 -2.66
C ILE A 547 -10.48 -21.67 -1.88
N LEU A 548 -10.35 -21.97 -0.59
CA LEU A 548 -9.28 -21.44 0.27
C LEU A 548 -7.89 -21.83 -0.23
N ALA A 549 -7.73 -23.06 -0.74
CA ALA A 549 -6.50 -23.52 -1.35
C ALA A 549 -6.05 -22.66 -2.54
N THR A 550 -6.98 -22.12 -3.33
CA THR A 550 -6.66 -21.28 -4.51
C THR A 550 -6.09 -19.90 -4.11
N THR A 551 -6.37 -19.50 -2.87
CA THR A 551 -5.83 -18.30 -2.22
C THR A 551 -4.62 -18.58 -1.32
N GLY A 552 -4.10 -19.82 -1.31
CA GLY A 552 -2.91 -20.20 -0.55
C GLY A 552 -3.18 -20.50 0.93
N PHE A 553 -4.44 -20.72 1.30
CA PHE A 553 -4.84 -21.07 2.66
C PHE A 553 -5.31 -22.52 2.76
N GLN A 554 -5.30 -23.04 3.98
CA GLN A 554 -5.86 -24.34 4.33
C GLN A 554 -6.59 -24.25 5.67
N ILE A 555 -7.51 -25.20 5.89
CA ILE A 555 -8.20 -25.33 7.17
C ILE A 555 -7.45 -26.37 8.01
N VAL A 556 -7.16 -26.03 9.27
CA VAL A 556 -6.55 -26.93 10.25
C VAL A 556 -7.52 -27.11 11.41
N ARG A 557 -7.71 -28.34 11.88
CA ARG A 557 -8.44 -28.59 13.13
C ARG A 557 -7.55 -28.19 14.30
N MET A 558 -8.06 -27.38 15.21
CA MET A 558 -7.44 -27.20 16.51
C MET A 558 -7.60 -28.54 17.23
N GLY A 559 -6.49 -29.28 17.40
CA GLY A 559 -6.54 -30.56 18.09
C GLY A 559 -7.19 -30.43 19.47
N ASP A 560 -7.85 -31.50 19.92
CA ASP A 560 -8.38 -31.58 21.28
C ASP A 560 -7.32 -31.09 22.28
N LYS A 561 -7.71 -30.18 23.17
CA LYS A 561 -6.85 -29.63 24.23
C LYS A 561 -6.33 -30.68 25.23
N ASP A 562 -6.63 -31.96 25.03
CA ASP A 562 -6.34 -33.07 25.94
C ASP A 562 -5.35 -34.10 25.34
N ARG A 563 -4.27 -33.65 24.69
CA ARG A 563 -3.10 -34.50 24.43
C ARG A 563 -1.80 -33.87 24.89
#